data_AF-A0A6B0SBE5-F1
#
_entry.id   AF-A0A6B0SBE5-F1
#
_cell.length_a   1.000
_cell.length_b   1.000
_cell.length_c   1.000
_cell.angle_alpha   90.00
_cell.angle_beta   90.00
_cell.angle_gamma   90.00
#
_symmetry.space_group_name_H-M   'P 1'
#
loop_
_entity.id
_entity.type
_entity.pdbx_description
1 polymer ?
#
loop_
_entity_poly.entity_id
_entity_poly.type
_entity_poly.pdbx_seq_one_letter_code
_entity_poly.pdbx_strand_id
1 'polypeptide(L)'
;MKPTSVWNLAQKHKLKTSPSNQPKLDELFQAQIEKKKNQNIKIVQIPFSMENLKKNFDTQKKFDLEEKDEFCLIHNLKFPDAWLITSKTEIMLLNPYRVEEALLFKRLLENHKLPAEPLEKPIILTESLFNGSHYLEILHKMTADDQSYSGSIYLSNPRLTADGFKIKLIPGVSISENSLEIEGMANCLPFYGVMDLKEILNAILNKTAKEVYECRPRKVISYLEGEAVRLSRQLPMYLSKEDMQDIIYRMKHQFRNEITRCVHGHPFFHHLTHLPEAT
;
A
#
# COMPACT_ATOMS: atom_id res chain seq x y z
N MET A 1 71.33 18.09 20.27
CA MET A 1 71.51 18.88 19.03
C MET A 1 70.15 19.10 18.39
N LYS A 2 69.68 20.35 18.31
CA LYS A 2 68.66 20.82 17.34
C LYS A 2 69.38 21.15 16.02
N PRO A 3 68.71 21.59 14.94
CA PRO A 3 67.40 21.27 14.32
C PRO A 3 67.64 20.77 12.87
N THR A 4 66.69 20.61 11.91
CA THR A 4 66.21 21.67 10.99
C THR A 4 65.21 21.11 9.95
N SER A 5 64.15 21.89 9.72
CA SER A 5 63.36 22.18 8.50
C SER A 5 62.88 21.11 7.49
N VAL A 6 61.55 21.11 7.26
CA VAL A 6 60.81 21.55 6.05
C VAL A 6 61.57 21.40 4.70
N TRP A 7 61.00 20.79 3.66
CA TRP A 7 60.36 21.48 2.53
C TRP A 7 59.50 20.52 1.68
N ASN A 8 58.39 21.07 1.18
CA ASN A 8 57.38 20.49 0.28
C ASN A 8 57.95 19.98 -1.05
N LEU A 9 57.35 18.92 -1.61
CA LEU A 9 57.14 18.85 -3.06
C LEU A 9 55.82 18.13 -3.38
N ALA A 10 54.87 18.90 -3.89
CA ALA A 10 53.60 18.43 -4.41
C ALA A 10 53.80 17.50 -5.61
N GLN A 11 53.41 16.23 -5.47
CA GLN A 11 53.20 15.35 -6.63
C GLN A 11 51.70 15.34 -6.99
N LYS A 12 51.40 16.07 -8.07
CA LYS A 12 50.13 16.02 -8.79
C LYS A 12 49.87 14.58 -9.26
N HIS A 13 49.05 13.83 -8.54
CA HIS A 13 48.39 12.65 -9.10
C HIS A 13 47.32 13.11 -10.09
N LYS A 14 47.67 13.16 -11.38
CA LYS A 14 46.70 13.24 -12.47
C LYS A 14 45.77 12.02 -12.34
N LEU A 15 44.53 12.25 -11.91
CA LEU A 15 43.43 11.30 -12.05
C LEU A 15 43.34 10.93 -13.54
N LYS A 16 43.62 9.66 -13.84
CA LYS A 16 43.34 9.09 -15.16
C LYS A 16 41.82 9.14 -15.35
N THR A 17 41.36 10.01 -16.25
CA THR A 17 39.99 10.01 -16.74
C THR A 17 39.69 8.66 -17.35
N SER A 18 38.73 7.94 -16.78
CA SER A 18 38.16 6.71 -17.35
C SER A 18 37.74 6.95 -18.80
N PRO A 19 38.06 6.05 -19.75
CA PRO A 19 37.63 6.22 -21.13
C PRO A 19 36.10 6.20 -21.21
N SER A 20 35.55 7.11 -22.01
CA SER A 20 34.12 7.33 -22.19
C SER A 20 33.42 6.03 -22.61
N ASN A 21 32.46 5.56 -21.81
CA ASN A 21 31.60 4.40 -22.11
C ASN A 21 30.49 4.72 -23.14
N GLN A 22 30.56 5.87 -23.82
CA GLN A 22 29.62 6.26 -24.87
C GLN A 22 29.39 5.20 -25.96
N PRO A 23 30.42 4.50 -26.50
CA PRO A 23 30.16 3.52 -27.56
C PRO A 23 29.35 2.30 -27.07
N LYS A 24 29.47 1.92 -25.79
CA LYS A 24 28.66 0.85 -25.19
C LYS A 24 27.20 1.26 -24.96
N LEU A 25 26.96 2.54 -24.71
CA LEU A 25 25.60 3.08 -24.60
C LEU A 25 24.93 3.11 -25.97
N ASP A 26 25.65 3.54 -27.01
CA ASP A 26 25.12 3.57 -28.37
C ASP A 26 24.79 2.17 -28.91
N GLU A 27 25.61 1.15 -28.60
CA GLU A 27 25.28 -0.26 -28.88
C GLU A 27 24.03 -0.73 -28.12
N LEU A 28 23.86 -0.33 -26.86
CA LEU A 28 22.68 -0.68 -26.06
C LEU A 28 21.40 -0.04 -26.63
N PHE A 29 21.47 1.21 -27.08
CA PHE A 29 20.35 1.89 -27.71
C PHE A 29 20.02 1.28 -29.09
N GLN A 30 21.02 0.97 -29.91
CA GLN A 30 20.82 0.27 -31.20
C GLN A 30 20.21 -1.12 -31.01
N ALA A 31 20.71 -1.92 -30.06
CA ALA A 31 20.19 -3.25 -29.77
C ALA A 31 18.73 -3.24 -29.25
N GLN A 32 18.32 -2.17 -28.54
CA GLN A 32 16.92 -1.97 -28.15
C GLN A 32 16.03 -1.56 -29.33
N ILE A 33 16.55 -0.79 -30.29
CA ILE A 33 15.81 -0.40 -31.51
C ILE A 33 15.59 -1.61 -32.42
N GLU A 34 16.58 -2.48 -32.57
CA GLU A 34 16.47 -3.72 -33.34
C GLU A 34 15.50 -4.73 -32.69
N LYS A 35 15.53 -4.88 -31.35
CA LYS A 35 14.57 -5.73 -30.64
C LYS A 35 13.12 -5.21 -30.71
N LYS A 36 12.91 -3.89 -30.80
CA LYS A 36 11.56 -3.29 -30.96
C LYS A 36 10.95 -3.54 -32.34
N LYS A 37 11.73 -3.80 -33.40
CA LYS A 37 11.19 -4.09 -34.73
C LYS A 37 10.44 -5.44 -34.82
N ASN A 38 10.69 -6.37 -33.89
CA ASN A 38 10.07 -7.70 -33.89
C ASN A 38 8.97 -7.88 -32.82
N GLN A 39 8.54 -6.81 -32.15
CA GLN A 39 7.41 -6.87 -31.22
C GLN A 39 6.28 -6.00 -31.76
N ASN A 40 5.12 -6.62 -31.98
CA ASN A 40 3.90 -5.95 -32.40
C ASN A 40 3.32 -5.16 -31.21
N ILE A 41 4.03 -4.09 -30.81
CA ILE A 41 3.64 -3.23 -29.69
C ILE A 41 2.55 -2.29 -30.21
N LYS A 42 1.33 -2.44 -29.69
CA LYS A 42 0.22 -1.54 -30.00
C LYS A 42 0.52 -0.15 -29.44
N ILE A 43 0.98 0.75 -30.29
CA ILE A 43 1.18 2.17 -29.96
C ILE A 43 -0.18 2.86 -30.04
N VAL A 44 -0.68 3.34 -28.91
CA VAL A 44 -1.92 4.14 -28.85
C VAL A 44 -1.51 5.60 -28.70
N GLN A 45 -1.97 6.45 -29.63
CA GLN A 45 -1.85 7.89 -29.47
C GLN A 45 -2.95 8.40 -28.55
N ILE A 46 -2.55 8.96 -27.41
CA ILE A 46 -3.47 9.57 -26.46
C ILE A 46 -3.45 11.07 -26.74
N PRO A 47 -4.61 11.71 -26.95
CA PRO A 47 -4.68 13.16 -27.06
C PRO A 47 -4.27 13.79 -25.73
N PHE A 48 -3.18 14.54 -25.74
CA PHE A 48 -2.67 15.27 -24.57
C PHE A 48 -2.60 16.75 -24.91
N SER A 49 -3.25 17.60 -24.11
CA SER A 49 -3.18 19.06 -24.24
C SER A 49 -2.55 19.64 -22.99
N MET A 50 -1.47 20.40 -23.19
CA MET A 50 -0.85 21.17 -22.12
C MET A 50 -1.76 22.30 -21.61
N GLU A 51 -2.66 22.85 -22.44
CA GLU A 51 -3.63 23.83 -21.95
C GLU A 51 -4.63 23.20 -20.99
N ASN A 52 -5.12 21.99 -21.30
CA ASN A 52 -6.04 21.29 -20.40
C ASN A 52 -5.35 20.87 -19.11
N LEU A 53 -4.08 20.45 -19.16
CA LEU A 53 -3.31 20.16 -17.95
C LEU A 53 -3.15 21.40 -17.07
N LYS A 54 -2.78 22.55 -17.66
CA LYS A 54 -2.65 23.82 -16.93
C LYS A 54 -3.99 24.28 -16.35
N LYS A 55 -5.07 24.23 -17.14
CA LYS A 55 -6.43 24.56 -16.68
C LYS A 55 -6.86 23.67 -15.51
N ASN A 56 -6.64 22.36 -15.61
CA ASN A 56 -6.96 21.41 -14.54
C ASN A 56 -6.15 21.69 -13.27
N PHE A 57 -4.86 22.00 -13.43
CA PHE A 57 -3.97 22.37 -12.33
C PHE A 57 -4.41 23.67 -11.65
N ASP A 58 -4.84 24.66 -12.43
CA ASP A 58 -5.36 25.94 -11.91
C ASP A 58 -6.73 25.77 -11.24
N THR A 59 -7.61 24.88 -11.73
CA THR A 59 -8.85 24.53 -11.01
C THR A 59 -8.58 23.76 -9.73
N GLN A 60 -7.54 22.92 -9.68
CA GLN A 60 -7.13 22.23 -8.45
C GLN A 60 -6.61 23.22 -7.40
N LYS A 61 -5.74 24.17 -7.79
CA LYS A 61 -5.30 25.26 -6.92
C LYS A 61 -6.44 26.11 -6.36
N LYS A 62 -7.51 26.32 -7.14
CA LYS A 62 -8.69 27.05 -6.67
C LYS A 62 -9.51 26.24 -5.67
N PHE A 63 -9.60 24.92 -5.83
CA PHE A 63 -10.21 24.03 -4.84
C PHE A 63 -9.43 24.04 -3.52
N ASP A 64 -8.09 24.04 -3.57
CA ASP A 64 -7.24 24.10 -2.37
C ASP A 64 -7.42 25.43 -1.58
N LEU A 65 -7.72 26.54 -2.27
CA LEU A 65 -7.94 27.86 -1.66
C LEU A 65 -9.32 28.04 -1.00
N GLU A 66 -10.32 27.21 -1.34
CA GLU A 66 -11.68 27.31 -0.79
C GLU A 66 -11.87 26.49 0.50
N GLU A 67 -10.95 25.57 0.81
CA GLU A 67 -10.97 24.76 2.03
C GLU A 67 -10.44 25.56 3.23
N LYS A 68 -11.30 26.41 3.78
CA LYS A 68 -11.02 27.38 4.86
C LYS A 68 -10.48 26.80 6.18
N ASP A 69 -10.15 25.52 6.33
CA ASP A 69 -9.56 24.94 7.55
C ASP A 69 -8.13 24.44 7.28
N GLU A 70 -7.26 25.36 6.86
CA GLU A 70 -5.91 25.03 6.41
C GLU A 70 -4.95 24.87 7.60
N PHE A 71 -4.36 23.67 7.74
CA PHE A 71 -3.17 23.49 8.56
C PHE A 71 -2.01 24.18 7.85
N CYS A 72 -1.45 25.23 8.45
CA CYS A 72 -0.27 25.90 7.90
C CYS A 72 1.00 25.31 8.52
N LEU A 73 1.94 24.89 7.66
CA LEU A 73 3.26 24.41 8.07
C LEU A 73 4.14 25.59 8.47
N ILE A 74 4.53 25.66 9.73
CA ILE A 74 5.39 26.72 10.26
C ILE A 74 6.87 26.32 10.14
N HIS A 75 7.26 25.20 10.76
CA HIS A 75 8.67 24.82 10.84
C HIS A 75 8.87 23.32 11.10
N ASN A 76 9.96 22.76 10.57
CA ASN A 76 10.44 21.43 10.95
C ASN A 76 11.30 21.56 12.23
N LEU A 77 10.93 20.86 13.30
CA LEU A 77 11.81 20.72 14.44
C LEU A 77 12.85 19.65 14.08
N LYS A 78 14.15 20.00 14.14
CA LYS A 78 15.29 19.09 13.90
C LYS A 78 15.42 17.95 14.93
N PHE A 79 14.34 17.60 15.62
CA PHE A 79 14.18 16.59 16.66
C PHE A 79 13.06 15.65 16.19
N PRO A 80 13.28 14.32 16.23
CA PRO A 80 12.88 13.37 15.18
C PRO A 80 11.60 13.80 14.45
N ASP A 81 11.84 14.53 13.36
CA ASP A 81 10.95 14.99 12.30
C ASP A 81 9.52 15.39 12.71
N ALA A 82 9.40 16.06 13.86
CA ALA A 82 8.14 16.64 14.28
C ALA A 82 7.95 18.04 13.66
N TRP A 83 6.77 18.29 13.12
CA TRP A 83 6.48 19.54 12.41
C TRP A 83 5.57 20.44 13.24
N LEU A 84 6.00 21.69 13.39
CA LEU A 84 5.17 22.73 13.97
C LEU A 84 4.15 23.19 12.93
N ILE A 85 2.88 23.06 13.27
CA ILE A 85 1.76 23.44 12.43
C ILE A 85 0.81 24.35 13.20
N THR A 86 0.02 25.13 12.48
CA THR A 86 -1.05 25.94 13.06
C THR A 86 -2.36 25.68 12.35
N SER A 87 -3.44 25.63 13.13
CA SER A 87 -4.81 25.81 12.66
C SER A 87 -5.23 27.28 12.90
N LYS A 88 -6.50 27.60 12.70
CA LYS A 88 -7.06 28.93 13.01
C LYS A 88 -6.94 29.32 14.47
N THR A 89 -7.02 28.35 15.37
CA THR A 89 -7.19 28.57 16.82
C THR A 89 -6.04 28.05 17.64
N GLU A 90 -5.17 27.21 17.06
CA GLU A 90 -4.21 26.41 17.82
C GLU A 90 -2.89 26.23 17.07
N ILE A 91 -1.81 26.18 17.86
CA ILE A 91 -0.49 25.72 17.43
C ILE A 91 -0.32 24.29 17.95
N MET A 92 0.08 23.39 17.05
CA MET A 92 0.21 21.97 17.31
C MET A 92 1.52 21.43 16.75
N LEU A 93 1.93 20.29 17.28
CA LEU A 93 3.01 19.48 16.73
C LEU A 93 2.43 18.28 15.99
N LEU A 94 2.83 18.09 14.74
CA LEU A 94 2.46 16.95 13.91
C LEU A 94 3.61 15.96 13.83
N ASN A 95 3.32 14.69 14.07
CA ASN A 95 4.24 13.61 13.73
C ASN A 95 3.85 12.99 12.37
N PRO A 96 4.62 13.24 11.30
CA PRO A 96 4.27 12.77 9.96
C PRO A 96 4.32 11.25 9.82
N TYR A 97 5.24 10.57 10.51
CA TYR A 97 5.33 9.12 10.44
C TYR A 97 4.10 8.43 11.01
N ARG A 98 3.48 9.00 12.06
CA ARG A 98 2.21 8.48 12.59
C ARG A 98 1.07 8.60 11.60
N VAL A 99 1.04 9.70 10.84
CA VAL A 99 0.05 9.90 9.78
C VAL A 99 0.30 8.93 8.63
N GLU A 100 1.55 8.77 8.21
CA GLU A 100 1.95 7.82 7.18
C GLU A 100 1.64 6.37 7.56
N GLU A 101 1.91 5.96 8.81
CA GLU A 101 1.50 4.64 9.34
C GLU A 101 0.01 4.39 9.13
N ALA A 102 -0.84 5.35 9.51
CA ALA A 102 -2.28 5.21 9.36
C ALA A 102 -2.71 5.18 7.88
N LEU A 103 -2.11 6.03 7.03
CA LEU A 103 -2.43 6.10 5.60
C LEU A 103 -2.02 4.81 4.89
N LEU A 104 -0.82 4.29 5.20
CA LEU A 104 -0.33 3.01 4.69
C LEU A 104 -1.23 1.87 5.15
N PHE A 105 -1.59 1.85 6.44
CA PHE A 105 -2.46 0.81 6.98
C PHE A 105 -3.83 0.79 6.29
N LYS A 106 -4.49 1.94 6.13
CA LYS A 106 -5.75 2.05 5.40
C LYS A 106 -5.62 1.46 3.98
N ARG A 107 -4.59 1.88 3.25
CA ARG A 107 -4.31 1.40 1.88
C ARG A 107 -4.09 -0.11 1.85
N LEU A 108 -3.32 -0.65 2.80
CA LEU A 108 -3.02 -2.08 2.90
C LEU A 108 -4.30 -2.87 3.19
N LEU A 109 -5.11 -2.41 4.15
CA LEU A 109 -6.35 -3.06 4.53
C LEU A 109 -7.30 -3.20 3.33
N GLU A 110 -7.43 -2.14 2.54
CA GLU A 110 -8.31 -2.10 1.37
C GLU A 110 -7.78 -2.91 0.18
N ASN A 111 -6.47 -2.83 -0.12
CA ASN A 111 -5.96 -3.21 -1.44
C ASN A 111 -4.94 -4.36 -1.43
N HIS A 112 -4.32 -4.66 -0.28
CA HIS A 112 -3.22 -5.62 -0.24
C HIS A 112 -3.71 -7.04 -0.52
N LYS A 113 -3.02 -7.78 -1.40
CA LYS A 113 -3.31 -9.19 -1.66
C LYS A 113 -2.20 -10.04 -1.06
N LEU A 114 -2.55 -10.89 -0.11
CA LEU A 114 -1.60 -11.84 0.46
C LEU A 114 -1.22 -12.89 -0.59
N PRO A 115 0.09 -13.18 -0.77
CA PRO A 115 0.51 -14.23 -1.69
C PRO A 115 0.05 -15.59 -1.14
N ALA A 116 -0.68 -16.34 -1.96
CA ALA A 116 -1.07 -17.72 -1.65
C ALA A 116 0.01 -18.68 -2.14
N GLU A 117 0.60 -19.44 -1.23
CA GLU A 117 1.55 -20.49 -1.59
C GLU A 117 0.84 -21.85 -1.67
N PRO A 118 1.25 -22.72 -2.61
CA PRO A 118 0.66 -24.03 -2.76
C PRO A 118 0.97 -24.92 -1.54
N LEU A 119 -0.03 -25.67 -1.10
CA LEU A 119 0.09 -26.64 -0.03
C LEU A 119 0.65 -27.97 -0.58
N GLU A 120 1.50 -28.64 0.20
CA GLU A 120 1.94 -30.00 -0.12
C GLU A 120 0.78 -30.99 -0.20
N LYS A 121 -0.21 -30.80 0.67
CA LYS A 121 -1.45 -31.58 0.72
C LYS A 121 -2.64 -30.62 0.72
N PRO A 122 -3.46 -30.62 -0.34
CA PRO A 122 -4.69 -29.85 -0.37
C PRO A 122 -5.60 -30.22 0.81
N ILE A 123 -6.31 -29.21 1.34
CA ILE A 123 -7.25 -29.41 2.45
C ILE A 123 -8.65 -29.48 1.87
N ILE A 124 -9.28 -30.65 1.96
CA ILE A 124 -10.67 -30.85 1.53
C ILE A 124 -11.60 -30.15 2.53
N LEU A 125 -12.43 -29.25 2.02
CA LEU A 125 -13.41 -28.52 2.81
C LEU A 125 -14.62 -29.42 3.07
N THR A 126 -14.84 -29.74 4.34
CA THR A 126 -15.99 -30.54 4.80
C THR A 126 -16.81 -29.77 5.83
N GLU A 127 -18.06 -30.14 6.02
CA GLU A 127 -18.95 -29.50 7.01
C GLU A 127 -18.40 -29.56 8.43
N SER A 128 -17.65 -30.63 8.74
CA SER A 128 -17.01 -30.83 10.05
C SER A 128 -15.96 -29.77 10.38
N LEU A 129 -15.28 -29.21 9.38
CA LEU A 129 -14.27 -28.16 9.59
C LEU A 129 -14.90 -26.83 9.97
N PHE A 130 -16.14 -26.59 9.54
CA PHE A 130 -16.84 -25.33 9.76
C PHE A 130 -17.94 -25.40 10.83
N ASN A 131 -18.24 -26.59 11.35
CA ASN A 131 -19.37 -26.89 12.23
C ASN A 131 -20.72 -26.58 11.56
N GLY A 132 -20.85 -26.90 10.26
CA GLY A 132 -22.10 -26.76 9.51
C GLY A 132 -21.93 -26.57 7.99
N SER A 133 -23.03 -26.76 7.25
CA SER A 133 -23.08 -26.68 5.78
C SER A 133 -23.11 -25.25 5.23
N HIS A 134 -23.64 -24.28 5.99
CA HIS A 134 -23.90 -22.91 5.53
C HIS A 134 -22.68 -22.21 4.93
N TYR A 135 -21.47 -22.48 5.42
CA TYR A 135 -20.24 -21.92 4.84
C TYR A 135 -19.87 -22.53 3.48
N LEU A 136 -20.09 -23.84 3.30
CA LEU A 136 -19.89 -24.51 2.02
C LEU A 136 -20.93 -24.05 0.99
N GLU A 137 -22.19 -23.89 1.40
CA GLU A 137 -23.26 -23.38 0.53
C GLU A 137 -22.91 -22.01 -0.07
N ILE A 138 -22.28 -21.13 0.71
CA ILE A 138 -21.80 -19.83 0.23
C ILE A 138 -20.67 -19.98 -0.78
N LEU A 139 -19.68 -20.83 -0.50
CA LEU A 139 -18.58 -21.09 -1.41
C LEU A 139 -19.08 -21.67 -2.74
N HIS A 140 -20.06 -22.58 -2.70
CA HIS A 140 -20.70 -23.11 -3.90
C HIS A 140 -21.47 -22.03 -4.67
N LYS A 141 -22.21 -21.14 -3.99
CA LYS A 141 -22.87 -19.99 -4.63
C LYS A 141 -21.89 -19.06 -5.33
N MET A 142 -20.77 -18.71 -4.68
CA MET A 142 -19.70 -17.90 -5.28
C MET A 142 -19.10 -18.58 -6.52
N THR A 143 -19.04 -19.91 -6.52
CA THR A 143 -18.51 -20.67 -7.65
C THR A 143 -19.47 -20.66 -8.84
N ALA A 144 -20.78 -20.72 -8.61
CA ALA A 144 -21.78 -20.64 -9.67
C ALA A 144 -21.74 -19.29 -10.41
N ASP A 145 -21.49 -18.20 -9.67
CA ASP A 145 -21.33 -16.87 -10.23
C ASP A 145 -20.05 -16.79 -11.09
N ASP A 146 -18.92 -17.31 -10.62
CA ASP A 146 -17.62 -17.27 -11.33
C ASP A 146 -17.60 -18.14 -12.60
N GLN A 147 -18.23 -19.32 -12.58
CA GLN A 147 -18.26 -20.25 -13.72
C GLN A 147 -18.99 -19.70 -14.93
N SER A 148 -19.98 -18.83 -14.71
CA SER A 148 -20.79 -18.24 -15.79
C SER A 148 -19.99 -17.36 -16.76
N TYR A 149 -18.80 -16.89 -16.34
CA TYR A 149 -17.98 -15.96 -17.13
C TYR A 149 -16.59 -16.49 -17.50
N SER A 150 -15.99 -17.39 -16.70
CA SER A 150 -14.55 -17.69 -16.83
C SER A 150 -14.19 -19.16 -17.09
N GLY A 151 -15.10 -20.12 -16.89
CA GLY A 151 -14.75 -21.55 -16.90
C GLY A 151 -13.63 -21.92 -15.91
N SER A 152 -13.33 -21.05 -14.94
CA SER A 152 -12.25 -21.26 -13.97
C SER A 152 -12.69 -22.28 -12.93
N ILE A 153 -11.80 -23.22 -12.65
CA ILE A 153 -11.97 -24.21 -11.58
C ILE A 153 -11.72 -23.57 -10.20
N TYR A 154 -11.10 -22.38 -10.17
CA TYR A 154 -10.80 -21.63 -8.95
C TYR A 154 -11.84 -20.56 -8.66
N LEU A 155 -12.08 -20.34 -7.37
CA LEU A 155 -12.88 -19.21 -6.90
C LEU A 155 -12.07 -17.92 -7.07
N SER A 156 -12.67 -16.95 -7.74
CA SER A 156 -12.06 -15.65 -8.08
C SER A 156 -12.50 -14.52 -7.14
N ASN A 157 -13.38 -14.81 -6.18
CA ASN A 157 -13.90 -13.83 -5.23
C ASN A 157 -12.75 -13.06 -4.54
N PRO A 158 -12.69 -11.71 -4.69
CA PRO A 158 -11.61 -10.89 -4.12
C PRO A 158 -11.45 -11.05 -2.62
N ARG A 159 -12.54 -11.29 -1.87
CA ARG A 159 -12.51 -11.46 -0.42
C ARG A 159 -11.77 -12.73 0.02
N LEU A 160 -11.70 -13.75 -0.85
CA LEU A 160 -10.95 -14.98 -0.58
C LEU A 160 -9.50 -14.85 -1.07
N THR A 161 -9.34 -14.36 -2.31
CA THR A 161 -8.03 -14.29 -2.96
C THR A 161 -7.13 -13.20 -2.37
N ALA A 162 -7.69 -12.06 -1.94
CA ALA A 162 -6.90 -10.99 -1.30
C ALA A 162 -6.44 -11.36 0.12
N ASP A 163 -7.18 -12.24 0.79
CA ASP A 163 -6.79 -12.84 2.07
C ASP A 163 -5.93 -14.10 1.88
N GLY A 164 -5.45 -14.32 0.65
CA GLY A 164 -4.43 -15.32 0.35
C GLY A 164 -4.94 -16.75 0.32
N PHE A 165 -6.24 -16.98 0.10
CA PHE A 165 -6.78 -18.32 -0.13
C PHE A 165 -6.91 -18.63 -1.62
N LYS A 166 -6.39 -19.78 -2.02
CA LYS A 166 -6.59 -20.36 -3.35
C LYS A 166 -7.45 -21.62 -3.22
N ILE A 167 -8.74 -21.45 -3.50
CA ILE A 167 -9.75 -22.51 -3.38
C ILE A 167 -10.13 -23.01 -4.76
N LYS A 168 -10.12 -24.33 -4.91
CA LYS A 168 -10.40 -25.05 -6.15
C LYS A 168 -11.66 -25.88 -5.98
N LEU A 169 -12.52 -25.85 -7.00
CA LEU A 169 -13.67 -26.72 -7.13
C LEU A 169 -13.25 -28.01 -7.84
N ILE A 170 -13.49 -29.15 -7.22
CA ILE A 170 -13.37 -30.45 -7.88
C ILE A 170 -14.77 -30.86 -8.36
N PRO A 171 -15.02 -30.92 -9.68
CA PRO A 171 -16.31 -31.34 -10.19
C PRO A 171 -16.56 -32.82 -9.88
N GLY A 172 -17.72 -33.13 -9.32
CA GLY A 172 -18.22 -34.49 -9.12
C GLY A 172 -19.05 -34.97 -10.32
N VAL A 173 -19.64 -36.17 -10.22
CA VAL A 173 -20.52 -36.71 -11.29
C VAL A 173 -21.83 -35.92 -11.36
N SER A 174 -22.20 -35.24 -10.27
CA SER A 174 -23.31 -34.30 -10.17
C SER A 174 -22.91 -33.02 -9.42
N ILE A 175 -23.71 -31.96 -9.54
CA ILE A 175 -23.47 -30.67 -8.85
C ILE A 175 -23.43 -30.86 -7.31
N SER A 176 -24.20 -31.80 -6.78
CA SER A 176 -24.22 -32.17 -5.36
C SER A 176 -22.97 -32.94 -4.88
N GLU A 177 -22.16 -33.45 -5.81
CA GLU A 177 -20.91 -34.15 -5.51
C GLU A 177 -19.68 -33.28 -5.74
N ASN A 178 -19.86 -32.02 -6.15
CA ASN A 178 -18.75 -31.09 -6.27
C ASN A 178 -18.12 -30.88 -4.89
N SER A 179 -16.81 -31.08 -4.80
CA SER A 179 -16.06 -30.82 -3.57
C SER A 179 -15.19 -29.57 -3.73
N LEU A 180 -14.83 -28.96 -2.61
CA LEU A 180 -13.96 -27.78 -2.58
C LEU A 180 -12.70 -28.13 -1.81
N GLU A 181 -11.55 -27.73 -2.33
CA GLU A 181 -10.26 -27.91 -1.69
C GLU A 181 -9.49 -26.58 -1.61
N ILE A 182 -8.79 -26.37 -0.49
CA ILE A 182 -7.78 -25.32 -0.40
C ILE A 182 -6.50 -25.91 -1.00
N GLU A 183 -6.11 -25.42 -2.17
CA GLU A 183 -4.87 -25.80 -2.83
C GLU A 183 -3.70 -24.93 -2.38
N GLY A 184 -3.97 -23.68 -1.98
CA GLY A 184 -2.96 -22.77 -1.48
C GLY A 184 -3.49 -21.79 -0.44
N MET A 185 -2.62 -21.38 0.48
CA MET A 185 -2.92 -20.36 1.49
C MET A 185 -1.72 -19.45 1.75
N ALA A 186 -1.93 -18.30 2.39
CA ALA A 186 -0.84 -17.43 2.79
C ALA A 186 0.05 -18.08 3.86
N ASN A 187 1.37 -18.05 3.65
CA ASN A 187 2.37 -18.58 4.58
C ASN A 187 3.05 -17.49 5.43
N CYS A 188 2.84 -16.21 5.10
CA CYS A 188 3.46 -15.08 5.80
C CYS A 188 2.84 -14.83 7.19
N LEU A 189 1.74 -15.51 7.53
CA LEU A 189 1.06 -15.42 8.81
C LEU A 189 1.23 -16.70 9.63
N PRO A 190 1.63 -16.60 10.91
CA PRO A 190 1.75 -17.77 11.77
C PRO A 190 0.38 -18.39 12.06
N PHE A 191 0.30 -19.71 11.97
CA PHE A 191 -0.92 -20.50 12.25
C PHE A 191 -2.14 -20.07 11.41
N TYR A 192 -1.93 -19.57 10.18
CA TYR A 192 -3.01 -19.23 9.27
C TYR A 192 -3.62 -20.48 8.64
N GLY A 193 -4.95 -20.54 8.52
CA GLY A 193 -5.61 -21.71 7.94
C GLY A 193 -7.14 -21.65 7.95
N VAL A 194 -7.77 -22.83 8.10
CA VAL A 194 -9.22 -23.00 7.92
C VAL A 194 -10.06 -22.14 8.88
N MET A 195 -9.57 -21.90 10.10
CA MET A 195 -10.26 -21.03 11.05
C MET A 195 -10.32 -19.57 10.59
N ASP A 196 -9.28 -19.10 9.90
CA ASP A 196 -9.25 -17.75 9.34
C ASP A 196 -10.18 -17.66 8.11
N LEU A 197 -10.22 -18.70 7.28
CA LEU A 197 -11.22 -18.80 6.20
C LEU A 197 -12.66 -18.74 6.77
N LYS A 198 -12.91 -19.44 7.88
CA LYS A 198 -14.20 -19.38 8.58
C LYS A 198 -14.54 -17.96 9.05
N GLU A 199 -13.57 -17.20 9.52
CA GLU A 199 -13.77 -15.80 9.92
C GLU A 199 -14.21 -14.93 8.72
N ILE A 200 -13.56 -15.10 7.56
CA ILE A 200 -13.93 -14.42 6.31
C ILE A 200 -15.37 -14.76 5.93
N LEU A 201 -15.68 -16.06 5.85
CA LEU A 201 -17.00 -16.51 5.43
C LEU A 201 -18.09 -16.08 6.41
N ASN A 202 -17.77 -16.01 7.71
CA ASN A 202 -18.67 -15.48 8.74
C ASN A 202 -18.93 -13.98 8.55
N ALA A 203 -17.90 -13.19 8.21
CA ALA A 203 -18.09 -11.78 7.89
C ALA A 203 -18.96 -11.60 6.64
N ILE A 204 -18.81 -12.46 5.63
CA ILE A 204 -19.62 -12.44 4.42
C ILE A 204 -21.08 -12.80 4.71
N LEU A 205 -21.33 -13.87 5.47
CA LEU A 205 -22.68 -14.36 5.74
C LEU A 205 -23.42 -13.46 6.73
N ASN A 206 -22.83 -13.23 7.90
CA ASN A 206 -23.53 -12.68 9.05
C ASN A 206 -23.38 -11.16 9.16
N LYS A 207 -22.29 -10.60 8.62
CA LYS A 207 -22.03 -9.15 8.60
C LYS A 207 -22.24 -8.52 7.24
N THR A 208 -22.62 -9.32 6.22
CA THR A 208 -22.86 -8.85 4.85
C THR A 208 -21.69 -8.06 4.24
N ALA A 209 -20.46 -8.40 4.61
CA ALA A 209 -19.25 -7.75 4.13
C ALA A 209 -19.20 -7.77 2.59
N LYS A 210 -19.09 -6.61 1.95
CA LYS A 210 -19.02 -6.45 0.49
C LYS A 210 -17.57 -6.29 0.03
N GLU A 211 -16.79 -5.56 0.80
CA GLU A 211 -15.42 -5.20 0.46
C GLU A 211 -14.41 -6.07 1.23
N VAL A 212 -13.18 -6.13 0.72
CA VAL A 212 -12.11 -6.94 1.32
C VAL A 212 -11.81 -6.49 2.76
N TYR A 213 -11.72 -5.18 3.00
CA TYR A 213 -11.38 -4.67 4.32
C TYR A 213 -12.38 -5.05 5.43
N GLU A 214 -13.64 -5.36 5.06
CA GLU A 214 -14.72 -5.71 5.99
C GLU A 214 -14.67 -7.19 6.43
N CYS A 215 -13.98 -8.05 5.69
CA CYS A 215 -13.90 -9.48 5.95
C CYS A 215 -12.50 -9.99 6.34
N ARG A 216 -11.51 -9.09 6.43
CA ARG A 216 -10.14 -9.43 6.84
C ARG A 216 -10.14 -10.13 8.20
N PRO A 217 -9.54 -11.34 8.31
CA PRO A 217 -9.37 -12.00 9.59
C PRO A 217 -8.51 -11.18 10.54
N ARG A 218 -8.71 -11.33 11.85
CA ARG A 218 -7.92 -10.62 12.87
C ARG A 218 -6.42 -10.79 12.68
N LYS A 219 -5.95 -11.99 12.29
CA LYS A 219 -4.53 -12.23 12.02
C LYS A 219 -4.01 -11.40 10.85
N VAL A 220 -4.82 -11.27 9.78
CA VAL A 220 -4.47 -10.45 8.61
C VAL A 220 -4.42 -8.98 9.00
N ILE A 221 -5.38 -8.50 9.78
CA ILE A 221 -5.37 -7.12 10.28
C ILE A 221 -4.06 -6.84 11.05
N SER A 222 -3.72 -7.68 12.03
CA SER A 222 -2.49 -7.50 12.82
C SER A 222 -1.21 -7.62 12.00
N TYR A 223 -1.19 -8.50 10.98
CA TYR A 223 -0.08 -8.56 10.04
C TYR A 223 0.07 -7.25 9.25
N LEU A 224 -1.03 -6.71 8.72
CA LEU A 224 -1.02 -5.46 7.94
C LEU A 224 -0.68 -4.23 8.80
N GLU A 225 -1.08 -4.22 10.09
CA GLU A 225 -0.62 -3.21 11.06
C GLU A 225 0.91 -3.27 11.18
N GLY A 226 1.48 -4.46 11.40
CA GLY A 226 2.92 -4.66 11.47
C GLY A 226 3.64 -4.23 10.19
N GLU A 227 3.08 -4.56 9.03
CA GLU A 227 3.64 -4.16 7.73
C GLU A 227 3.56 -2.64 7.51
N ALA A 228 2.48 -1.98 7.91
CA ALA A 228 2.38 -0.53 7.84
C ALA A 228 3.49 0.15 8.66
N VAL A 229 3.79 -0.36 9.85
CA VAL A 229 4.87 0.13 10.72
C VAL A 229 6.25 -0.19 10.14
N ARG A 230 6.43 -1.38 9.57
CA ARG A 230 7.69 -1.77 8.95
C ARG A 230 8.00 -0.85 7.75
N LEU A 231 6.98 -0.55 6.93
CA LEU A 231 7.10 0.32 5.77
C LEU A 231 7.27 1.79 6.17
N SER A 232 6.56 2.29 7.19
CA SER A 232 6.73 3.66 7.67
C SER A 232 8.14 3.94 8.16
N ARG A 233 8.78 2.94 8.80
CA ARG A 233 10.19 3.04 9.26
C ARG A 233 11.22 3.07 8.12
N GLN A 234 10.82 2.72 6.90
CA GLN A 234 11.69 2.83 5.72
C GLN A 234 11.62 4.22 5.07
N LEU A 235 10.74 5.10 5.56
CA LEU A 235 10.67 6.48 5.09
C LEU A 235 11.97 7.24 5.40
N PRO A 236 12.29 8.27 4.60
CA PRO A 236 13.43 9.13 4.89
C PRO A 236 13.37 9.70 6.31
N MET A 237 14.53 9.82 6.96
CA MET A 237 14.65 10.46 8.27
C MET A 237 14.29 11.95 8.26
N TYR A 238 14.26 12.56 7.07
CA TYR A 238 13.94 13.97 6.87
C TYR A 238 12.93 14.07 5.74
N LEU A 239 11.74 14.58 6.04
CA LEU A 239 10.71 14.89 5.06
C LEU A 239 10.83 16.34 4.60
N SER A 240 10.69 16.57 3.29
CA SER A 240 10.65 17.93 2.74
C SER A 240 9.33 18.62 3.11
N LYS A 241 9.26 19.95 2.89
CA LYS A 241 8.01 20.69 3.10
C LYS A 241 6.93 20.20 2.13
N GLU A 242 7.31 19.86 0.91
CA GLU A 242 6.44 19.33 -0.13
C GLU A 242 5.87 17.97 0.27
N ASP A 243 6.72 17.07 0.79
CA ASP A 243 6.26 15.76 1.31
C ASP A 243 5.26 15.95 2.44
N MET A 244 5.52 16.89 3.37
CA MET A 244 4.60 17.19 4.45
C MET A 244 3.25 17.71 3.99
N GLN A 245 3.24 18.57 2.97
CA GLN A 245 1.99 19.08 2.39
C GLN A 245 1.20 17.94 1.77
N ASP A 246 1.85 17.04 1.04
CA ASP A 246 1.22 15.84 0.48
C ASP A 246 0.65 14.92 1.56
N ILE A 247 1.38 14.70 2.66
CA ILE A 247 0.91 13.90 3.80
C ILE A 247 -0.36 14.51 4.40
N ILE A 248 -0.36 15.81 4.67
CA ILE A 248 -1.52 16.52 5.24
C ILE A 248 -2.70 16.47 4.27
N TYR A 249 -2.46 16.68 2.98
CA TYR A 249 -3.48 16.59 1.94
C TYR A 249 -4.13 15.20 1.91
N ARG A 250 -3.32 14.14 1.84
CA ARG A 250 -3.80 12.75 1.85
C ARG A 250 -4.55 12.42 3.13
N MET A 251 -4.04 12.84 4.29
CA MET A 251 -4.69 12.65 5.58
C MET A 251 -6.10 13.27 5.59
N LYS A 252 -6.24 14.54 5.18
CA LYS A 252 -7.53 15.22 5.11
C LYS A 252 -8.51 14.50 4.20
N HIS A 253 -8.07 14.22 2.96
CA HIS A 253 -8.95 13.65 1.94
C HIS A 253 -9.38 12.21 2.28
N GLN A 254 -8.47 11.39 2.82
CA GLN A 254 -8.74 9.98 3.09
C GLN A 254 -9.41 9.75 4.44
N PHE A 255 -9.14 10.56 5.46
CA PHE A 255 -9.69 10.34 6.80
C PHE A 255 -10.86 11.23 7.15
N ARG A 256 -11.04 12.40 6.52
CA ARG A 256 -12.16 13.32 6.78
C ARG A 256 -12.44 13.55 8.28
N ASN A 257 -11.39 13.58 9.10
CA ASN A 257 -11.40 13.68 10.57
C ASN A 257 -11.89 12.45 11.37
N GLU A 258 -12.24 11.34 10.73
CA GLU A 258 -12.64 10.09 11.42
C GLU A 258 -11.45 9.42 12.12
N ILE A 259 -10.26 9.55 11.54
CA ILE A 259 -9.02 8.96 12.05
C ILE A 259 -8.09 10.09 12.49
N THR A 260 -7.72 10.06 13.77
CA THR A 260 -6.84 11.06 14.41
C THR A 260 -5.63 10.42 15.10
N ARG A 261 -5.47 9.10 14.96
CA ARG A 261 -4.50 8.28 15.67
C ARG A 261 -3.84 7.28 14.72
N CYS A 262 -2.59 6.93 14.98
CA CYS A 262 -1.88 5.88 14.24
C CYS A 262 -2.37 4.48 14.63
N VAL A 263 -1.82 3.46 13.98
CA VAL A 263 -2.12 2.03 14.24
C VAL A 263 -1.89 1.61 15.71
N HIS A 264 -1.01 2.32 16.43
CA HIS A 264 -0.74 2.10 17.85
C HIS A 264 -1.67 2.91 18.78
N GLY A 265 -2.59 3.70 18.23
CA GLY A 265 -3.48 4.57 18.99
C GLY A 265 -2.86 5.88 19.45
N HIS A 266 -1.64 6.24 19.03
CA HIS A 266 -1.07 7.54 19.36
C HIS A 266 -1.61 8.65 18.46
N PRO A 267 -1.89 9.86 18.98
CA PRO A 267 -2.45 10.95 18.19
C PRO A 267 -1.45 11.46 17.14
N PHE A 268 -1.98 11.92 16.01
CA PHE A 268 -1.22 12.60 14.95
C PHE A 268 -0.69 13.95 15.41
N PHE A 269 -1.56 14.69 16.11
CA PHE A 269 -1.31 16.03 16.62
C PHE A 269 -1.08 16.02 18.13
N HIS A 270 -0.15 16.85 18.58
CA HIS A 270 0.02 17.20 19.97
C HIS A 270 -0.21 18.70 20.13
N HIS A 271 -1.23 19.07 20.88
CA HIS A 271 -1.55 20.48 21.14
C HIS A 271 -0.44 21.16 21.94
N LEU A 272 -0.05 22.37 21.55
CA LEU A 272 0.94 23.18 22.26
C LEU A 272 0.28 24.39 22.94
N THR A 273 -0.44 25.22 22.18
CA THR A 273 -1.10 26.42 22.71
C THR A 273 -2.21 26.90 21.78
N HIS A 274 -3.18 27.62 22.33
CA HIS A 274 -4.14 28.38 21.53
C HIS A 274 -3.49 29.66 20.97
N LEU A 275 -3.94 30.08 19.80
CA LEU A 275 -3.65 31.40 19.25
C LEU A 275 -4.48 32.44 19.99
N PRO A 276 -3.90 33.61 20.32
CA PRO A 276 -4.68 34.69 20.91
C PRO A 276 -5.75 35.18 19.92
N GLU A 277 -7.00 35.29 20.39
CA GLU A 277 -8.06 35.90 19.61
C GLU A 277 -7.66 37.36 19.31
N ALA A 278 -7.73 37.75 18.04
CA ALA A 278 -7.48 39.13 17.65
C ALA A 278 -8.56 40.02 18.28
N THR A 279 -8.20 40.74 19.36
CA THR A 279 -8.97 41.87 19.90
C THR A 279 -9.08 43.00 18.90
#